data_AF-A0A2T6G512-F1
#
_entry.id   AF-A0A2T6G512-F1
#
_cell.length_a   1.000
_cell.length_b   1.000
_cell.length_c   1.000
_cell.angle_alpha   90.00
_cell.angle_beta   90.00
_cell.angle_gamma   90.00
#
_symmetry.space_group_name_H-M   'P 1'
#
loop_
_entity.id
_entity.type
_entity.pdbx_description
1 polymer ?
#
loop_
_entity_poly.entity_id
_entity_poly.type
_entity_poly.pdbx_seq_one_letter_code
_entity_poly.pdbx_strand_id
1 'polypeptide(L)'
;LGSVTKQRFTPSHALAMGLRAEEALRTVTFTADDPRAVRYLKGETLELAPGELRTVADSVPAKGYALVCIDGYPVGWAKVQDGMLKNEYPPGWRWT
;
A
#
# COMPACT_ATOMS: atom_id res chain seq x y z
N LEU A 1 0.47 12.12 10.08
CA LEU A 1 0.81 12.47 8.68
C LEU A 1 2.00 11.64 8.20
N GLY A 2 3.19 11.76 8.80
CA GLY A 2 4.37 10.98 8.40
C GLY A 2 5.64 11.50 9.04
N SER A 3 6.79 11.04 8.55
CA SER A 3 8.11 11.54 8.97
C SER A 3 8.90 12.06 7.78
N VAL A 4 9.81 13.02 8.01
CA VAL A 4 10.75 13.50 7.00
C VAL A 4 12.15 13.07 7.42
N THR A 5 12.86 12.38 6.52
CA THR A 5 14.24 11.95 6.74
C THR A 5 15.02 12.12 5.45
N LYS A 6 16.21 12.71 5.52
CA LYS A 6 17.07 12.96 4.34
C LYS A 6 16.30 13.61 3.17
N GLN A 7 15.50 14.64 3.47
CA GLN A 7 14.66 15.36 2.50
C GLN A 7 13.59 14.51 1.79
N ARG A 8 13.21 13.37 2.38
CA ARG A 8 12.14 12.51 1.86
C ARG A 8 11.06 12.35 2.92
N PHE A 9 9.82 12.55 2.49
CA PHE A 9 8.65 12.25 3.31
C PHE A 9 8.30 10.77 3.21
N THR A 10 8.04 10.15 4.35
CA THR A 10 7.55 8.78 4.50
C THR A 10 6.17 8.85 5.15
N PRO A 11 5.10 8.40 4.48
CA PRO A 11 3.76 8.46 5.03
C PRO A 11 3.62 7.55 6.26
N SER A 12 2.95 8.02 7.30
CA SER A 12 2.69 7.20 8.50
C SER A 12 1.61 6.17 8.24
N HIS A 13 1.64 5.03 8.94
CA HIS A 13 0.53 4.07 8.93
C HIS A 13 -0.81 4.72 9.34
N ALA A 14 -0.81 5.59 10.36
CA ALA A 14 -2.00 6.34 10.75
C ALA A 14 -2.59 7.22 9.61
N LEU A 15 -1.76 7.65 8.65
CA LEU A 15 -2.26 8.35 7.47
C LEU A 15 -3.01 7.39 6.54
N ALA A 16 -2.54 6.15 6.35
CA ALA A 16 -3.27 5.17 5.55
C ALA A 16 -4.67 4.93 6.12
N MET A 17 -4.75 4.73 7.44
CA MET A 17 -6.01 4.44 8.14
C MET A 17 -7.03 5.59 8.10
N GLY A 18 -6.57 6.82 7.85
CA GLY A 18 -7.44 8.01 7.79
C GLY A 18 -7.88 8.39 6.38
N LEU A 19 -7.37 7.73 5.34
CA LEU A 19 -7.69 8.03 3.94
C LEU A 19 -8.83 7.16 3.43
N ARG A 20 -9.48 7.63 2.36
CA ARG A 20 -10.29 6.79 1.48
C ARG A 20 -9.46 6.31 0.30
N ALA A 21 -9.88 5.20 -0.32
CA ALA A 21 -9.17 4.61 -1.44
C ALA A 21 -8.97 5.61 -2.60
N GLU A 22 -9.95 6.47 -2.85
CA GLU A 22 -9.98 7.43 -3.95
C GLU A 22 -9.08 8.64 -3.73
N GLU A 23 -8.75 8.95 -2.47
CA GLU A 23 -7.89 10.08 -2.08
C GLU A 23 -6.40 9.77 -2.32
N ALA A 24 -6.05 8.49 -2.45
CA ALA A 24 -4.69 8.06 -2.76
C ALA A 24 -4.42 8.12 -4.27
N LEU A 25 -3.23 8.65 -4.62
CA LEU A 25 -2.73 8.68 -6.01
C LEU A 25 -2.58 7.28 -6.61
N ARG A 26 -2.28 6.29 -5.76
CA ARG A 26 -2.07 4.89 -6.10
C ARG A 26 -2.78 4.03 -5.07
N THR A 27 -3.55 3.06 -5.53
CA THR A 27 -4.23 2.10 -4.66
C THR A 27 -4.09 0.72 -5.26
N VAL A 28 -3.88 -0.27 -4.39
CA VAL A 28 -4.05 -1.68 -4.71
C VAL A 28 -5.08 -2.25 -3.75
N THR A 29 -6.02 -3.02 -4.26
CA THR A 29 -7.05 -3.65 -3.43
C THR A 29 -6.97 -5.15 -3.58
N PHE A 30 -7.04 -5.85 -2.45
CA PHE A 30 -7.24 -7.29 -2.38
C PHE A 30 -8.64 -7.56 -1.85
N THR A 31 -9.19 -8.73 -2.15
CA THR A 31 -10.38 -9.21 -1.44
C THR A 31 -9.96 -9.89 -0.14
N ALA A 32 -10.85 -10.00 0.85
CA ALA A 32 -10.53 -10.75 2.08
C ALA A 32 -10.20 -12.24 1.81
N ASP A 33 -10.76 -12.81 0.74
CA ASP A 33 -10.50 -14.19 0.32
C ASP A 33 -9.16 -14.36 -0.43
N ASP A 34 -8.52 -13.26 -0.84
CA ASP A 34 -7.21 -13.32 -1.49
C ASP A 34 -6.13 -13.65 -0.44
N PRO A 35 -5.37 -14.76 -0.59
CA PRO A 35 -4.30 -15.11 0.34
C PRO A 35 -3.25 -13.99 0.51
N ARG A 36 -3.09 -13.13 -0.49
CA ARG A 36 -2.18 -11.97 -0.44
C ARG A 36 -2.61 -10.94 0.60
N ALA A 37 -3.89 -10.85 0.95
CA ALA A 37 -4.37 -9.99 2.03
C ALA A 37 -3.71 -10.38 3.37
N VAL A 38 -3.74 -11.67 3.71
CA VAL A 38 -3.10 -12.18 4.94
C VAL A 38 -1.58 -12.02 4.86
N ARG A 39 -0.96 -12.34 3.72
CA ARG A 39 0.49 -12.18 3.52
C ARG A 39 0.93 -10.72 3.69
N TYR A 40 0.13 -9.76 3.21
CA TYR A 40 0.34 -8.34 3.47
C TYR A 40 0.31 -8.02 4.97
N LEU A 41 -0.70 -8.51 5.70
CA LEU A 41 -0.81 -8.30 7.15
C LEU A 41 0.33 -8.97 7.94
N LYS A 42 0.92 -10.04 7.41
CA LYS A 42 2.14 -10.66 7.95
C LYS A 42 3.42 -9.88 7.67
N GLY A 43 3.35 -8.83 6.85
CA GLY A 43 4.51 -8.01 6.48
C GLY A 43 5.29 -8.54 5.27
N GLU A 44 4.74 -9.47 4.50
CA GLU A 44 5.41 -10.02 3.32
C GLU A 44 5.41 -9.04 2.14
N THR A 45 6.45 -9.12 1.31
CA THR A 45 6.48 -8.45 0.00
C THR A 45 5.65 -9.26 -0.99
N LEU A 46 4.82 -8.58 -1.78
CA LEU A 46 3.91 -9.20 -2.74
C LEU A 46 4.29 -8.83 -4.17
N GLU A 47 3.98 -9.72 -5.11
CA GLU A 47 4.03 -9.39 -6.54
C GLU A 47 2.80 -8.57 -6.92
N LEU A 48 3.02 -7.55 -7.75
CA LEU A 48 1.97 -6.71 -8.33
C LEU A 48 1.64 -7.24 -9.72
N ALA A 49 0.45 -7.81 -9.91
CA ALA A 49 0.05 -8.30 -11.23
C ALA A 49 -0.31 -7.12 -12.16
N PRO A 50 -0.18 -7.31 -13.50
CA PRO A 50 -0.57 -6.29 -14.46
C PRO A 50 -2.04 -5.86 -14.27
N GLY A 51 -2.27 -4.54 -14.18
CA GLY A 51 -3.62 -3.97 -14.04
C GLY A 51 -4.16 -3.88 -12.61
N GLU A 52 -3.47 -4.42 -11.59
CA GLU A 52 -3.94 -4.34 -10.19
C GLU A 52 -3.69 -2.99 -9.53
N LEU A 53 -2.73 -2.22 -10.04
CA LEU A 53 -2.43 -0.90 -9.52
C LEU A 53 -3.38 0.14 -10.15
N ARG A 54 -4.29 0.66 -9.35
CA ARG A 54 -5.10 1.82 -9.72
C ARG A 54 -4.30 3.09 -9.50
N THR A 55 -4.26 3.96 -10.50
CA THR A 55 -3.80 5.35 -10.35
C THR A 55 -4.95 6.32 -10.60
N VAL A 56 -4.82 7.57 -10.15
CA VAL A 56 -5.82 8.62 -10.43
C VAL A 56 -5.77 9.14 -11.87
N ALA A 57 -4.66 8.92 -12.58
CA ALA A 57 -4.45 9.28 -13.98
C ALA A 57 -3.30 8.46 -14.58
N ASP A 58 -3.31 8.27 -15.90
CA ASP A 58 -2.28 7.50 -16.63
C ASP A 58 -0.89 8.16 -16.57
N SER A 59 -0.83 9.48 -16.30
CA SER A 59 0.41 10.23 -16.13
C SER A 59 1.12 9.95 -14.81
N VAL A 60 0.46 9.31 -13.84
CA VAL A 60 1.05 8.97 -12.54
C VAL A 60 1.98 7.77 -12.70
N PRO A 61 3.29 7.88 -12.39
CA PRO A 61 4.21 6.76 -12.51
C PRO A 61 3.80 5.60 -11.61
N ALA A 62 3.94 4.34 -12.04
CA ALA A 62 3.61 3.20 -11.19
C ALA A 62 4.45 3.15 -9.90
N LYS A 63 5.72 3.55 -9.97
CA LYS A 63 6.65 3.58 -8.83
C LYS A 63 6.25 4.62 -7.79
N GLY A 64 6.16 4.21 -6.52
CA GLY A 64 5.85 5.11 -5.40
C GLY A 64 5.11 4.41 -4.26
N TYR A 65 4.63 5.18 -3.29
CA TYR A 65 3.73 4.64 -2.26
C TYR A 65 2.35 4.38 -2.86
N ALA A 66 1.79 3.21 -2.54
CA ALA A 66 0.44 2.80 -2.86
C ALA A 66 -0.30 2.47 -1.57
N LEU A 67 -1.53 2.97 -1.47
CA LEU A 67 -2.46 2.61 -0.40
C LEU A 67 -2.92 1.18 -0.64
N VAL A 68 -2.76 0.33 0.36
CA VAL A 68 -3.24 -1.06 0.30
C VAL A 68 -4.61 -1.10 0.96
N CYS A 69 -5.58 -1.65 0.24
CA CYS A 69 -6.93 -1.89 0.74
C CYS A 69 -7.27 -3.38 0.75
N ILE A 70 -8.14 -3.78 1.68
CA ILE A 70 -8.80 -5.09 1.70
C ILE A 70 -10.30 -4.82 1.65
N ASP A 71 -10.98 -5.38 0.66
CA ASP A 71 -12.41 -5.12 0.36
C ASP A 71 -12.75 -3.62 0.29
N GLY A 72 -11.83 -2.82 -0.24
CA GLY A 72 -11.97 -1.37 -0.36
C GLY A 72 -11.61 -0.57 0.92
N TYR A 73 -11.36 -1.24 2.05
CA TYR A 73 -10.96 -0.58 3.29
C TYR A 73 -9.43 -0.43 3.36
N PRO A 74 -8.91 0.78 3.60
CA PRO A 74 -7.47 0.98 3.76
C PRO A 74 -6.93 0.22 4.97
N VAL A 75 -5.83 -0.48 4.76
CA VAL A 75 -5.13 -1.24 5.81
C VAL A 75 -3.68 -0.83 5.97
N GLY A 76 -3.10 -0.08 5.03
CA GLY A 76 -1.73 0.39 5.19
C GLY A 76 -1.08 0.85 3.90
N TRP A 77 0.24 0.95 3.93
CA TRP A 77 1.05 1.34 2.79
C TRP A 77 1.84 0.15 2.24
N ALA A 78 2.11 0.21 0.93
CA ALA A 78 3.19 -0.50 0.28
C ALA A 78 3.95 0.45 -0.63
N LYS A 79 5.20 0.13 -0.93
CA LYS A 79 6.00 0.84 -1.92
C LYS A 79 6.13 -0.01 -3.18
N VAL A 80 5.54 0.49 -4.26
CA VAL A 80 5.64 -0.11 -5.59
C VAL A 80 7.04 0.15 -6.14
N GLN A 81 7.77 -0.92 -6.43
CA GLN A 81 9.06 -0.86 -7.07
C GLN A 81 9.30 -2.16 -7.86
N ASP A 82 9.66 -2.06 -9.13
CA ASP A 82 10.10 -3.18 -9.97
C ASP A 82 9.10 -4.35 -9.99
N GLY A 83 7.80 -4.05 -10.12
CA GLY A 83 6.72 -5.06 -10.12
C GLY A 83 6.39 -5.65 -8.74
N MET A 84 6.99 -5.14 -7.67
CA MET A 84 6.80 -5.62 -6.30
C MET A 84 6.14 -4.57 -5.42
N LEU A 85 5.28 -5.02 -4.51
CA LEU A 85 4.73 -4.27 -3.40
C LEU A 85 5.56 -4.54 -2.15
N LYS A 86 6.55 -3.67 -1.90
CA LYS A 86 7.34 -3.71 -0.67
C LYS A 86 6.48 -3.25 0.49
N ASN A 87 6.36 -4.10 1.49
CA ASN A 87 5.46 -3.91 2.61
C ASN A 87 5.97 -2.84 3.59
N GLU A 88 5.12 -1.87 3.93
CA GLU A 88 5.41 -0.82 4.94
C GLU A 88 4.46 -0.95 6.16
N TYR A 89 3.92 -2.15 6.37
CA TYR A 89 3.06 -2.47 7.50
C TYR A 89 3.87 -2.51 8.80
N PRO A 90 3.43 -1.81 9.87
CA PRO A 90 4.18 -1.68 11.11
C PRO A 90 4.55 -3.05 11.71
N PRO A 91 5.83 -3.31 12.04
CA PRO A 91 6.25 -4.60 12.58
C PRO A 91 5.46 -5.06 13.81
N GLY A 92 5.14 -4.14 14.73
CA GLY A 92 4.39 -4.46 15.93
C GLY A 92 2.91 -4.76 15.73
N TRP A 93 2.39 -4.58 14.50
CA TRP A 93 0.98 -4.84 14.15
C TRP A 93 0.86 -6.06 13.25
N ARG A 94 2.00 -6.64 12.82
CA ARG A 94 2.01 -7.79 11.93
C ARG A 94 1.26 -8.94 12.57
N TRP A 95 0.45 -9.60 11.78
CA TRP A 95 -0.24 -10.81 12.19
C TRP A 95 0.80 -11.93 12.37
N THR A 96 0.95 -12.41 13.61
CA THR A 96 1.79 -13.57 13.96
C THR A 96 0.94 -14.77 14.34
#